data_AF-A0A399PNI1-F1
#
_entry.id   AF-A0A399PNI1-F1
#
_cell.length_a   1.000
_cell.length_b   1.000
_cell.length_c   1.000
_cell.angle_alpha   90.00
_cell.angle_beta   90.00
_cell.angle_gamma   90.00
#
_symmetry.space_group_name_H-M   'P 1'
#
loop_
_entity.id
_entity.type
_entity.pdbx_description
1 polymer ?
#
loop_
_entity_poly.entity_id
_entity_poly.type
_entity_poly.pdbx_seq_one_letter_code
_entity_poly.pdbx_strand_id
1 'polypeptide(L)' 'MPEDRDGAGREERRRHVEDAAHSGEMEGLHLTPGTSEDAGEYVAGRIDAAELRERVRARYGIG' A
#
# COMPACT_ATOMS: atom_id res chain seq x y z
N MET A 1 27.10 -3.24 -12.30
CA MET A 1 26.03 -4.22 -12.06
C MET A 1 24.73 -3.46 -11.89
N PRO A 2 23.74 -3.56 -12.78
CA PRO A 2 22.47 -2.86 -12.63
C PRO A 2 21.34 -3.85 -12.27
N GLU A 3 21.34 -4.39 -11.05
CA GLU A 3 20.32 -5.35 -10.60
C GLU A 3 20.09 -5.21 -9.09
N ASP A 4 19.50 -4.09 -8.64
CA ASP A 4 19.04 -3.98 -7.23
C ASP A 4 17.94 -2.90 -6.99
N ARG A 5 17.49 -2.18 -8.03
CA ARG A 5 16.48 -1.12 -7.85
C ARG A 5 15.08 -1.66 -7.54
N ASP A 6 14.74 -2.83 -8.09
CA ASP A 6 13.41 -3.42 -7.91
C ASP A 6 13.20 -4.03 -6.52
N GLY A 7 14.26 -4.55 -5.88
CA GLY A 7 14.24 -5.07 -4.52
C GLY A 7 14.15 -3.97 -3.47
N ALA A 8 15.00 -2.94 -3.59
CA ALA A 8 14.96 -1.77 -2.73
C ALA A 8 13.59 -1.06 -2.78
N GLY A 9 13.02 -0.87 -3.98
CA GLY A 9 11.71 -0.26 -4.14
C GLY A 9 10.54 -1.11 -3.62
N ARG A 10 10.68 -2.43 -3.48
CA ARG A 10 9.65 -3.28 -2.85
C ARG A 10 9.71 -3.21 -1.33
N GLU A 11 10.92 -3.26 -0.78
CA GLU A 11 11.18 -3.14 0.66
C GLU A 11 10.69 -1.80 1.21
N GLU A 12 10.98 -0.70 0.49
CA GLU A 12 10.48 0.64 0.84
C GLU A 12 8.95 0.68 0.82
N ARG A 13 8.32 0.16 -0.24
CA ARG A 13 6.85 0.11 -0.34
C ARG A 13 6.21 -0.72 0.75
N ARG A 14 6.83 -1.85 1.14
CA ARG A 14 6.36 -2.67 2.25
C ARG A 14 6.38 -1.88 3.55
N ARG A 15 7.50 -1.20 3.85
CA ARG A 15 7.61 -0.36 5.06
C ARG A 15 6.55 0.74 5.10
N HIS A 16 6.31 1.42 3.99
CA HIS A 16 5.24 2.42 3.91
C HIS A 16 3.85 1.84 4.21
N VAL A 17 3.55 0.63 3.73
CA VAL A 17 2.28 -0.05 4.01
C VAL A 17 2.19 -0.47 5.49
N GLU A 18 3.27 -1.02 6.05
CA GLU A 18 3.35 -1.43 7.46
C GLU A 18 3.19 -0.23 8.40
N ASP A 19 3.89 0.88 8.14
CA ASP A 19 3.79 2.12 8.93
C ASP A 19 2.38 2.71 8.87
N ALA A 20 1.76 2.73 7.68
CA ALA A 20 0.39 3.23 7.51
C ALA A 20 -0.64 2.33 8.22
N ALA A 21 -0.47 1.01 8.13
CA ALA A 21 -1.32 0.05 8.84
C ALA A 21 -1.18 0.24 10.34
N HIS A 22 0.05 0.31 10.86
CA HIS A 22 0.32 0.48 12.27
C HIS A 22 -0.21 1.81 12.81
N SER A 23 -0.03 2.91 12.08
CA SER A 23 -0.61 4.22 12.43
C SER A 23 -2.13 4.14 12.49
N GLY A 24 -2.76 3.45 11.52
CA GLY A 24 -4.20 3.20 11.54
C GLY A 24 -4.64 2.40 12.76
N GLU A 25 -3.91 1.34 13.12
CA GLU A 25 -4.22 0.51 14.30
C GLU A 25 -4.15 1.32 15.60
N MET A 26 -3.19 2.22 15.72
CA MET A 26 -3.08 3.14 16.86
C MET A 26 -4.27 4.10 16.97
N GLU A 27 -4.94 4.38 15.85
CA GLU A 27 -6.17 5.18 15.77
C GLU A 27 -7.45 4.32 15.87
N GLY A 28 -7.32 3.00 16.05
CA GLY A 28 -8.44 2.04 16.07
C GLY A 28 -8.99 1.70 14.68
N LEU A 29 -8.25 2.00 13.62
CA LEU A 29 -8.57 1.66 12.23
C LEU A 29 -7.85 0.38 11.81
N HIS A 30 -8.52 -0.46 11.02
CA HIS A 30 -7.92 -1.65 10.43
C HIS A 30 -8.11 -1.64 8.91
N LEU A 31 -7.11 -2.12 8.18
CA LEU A 31 -7.24 -2.32 6.74
C LEU A 31 -8.32 -3.37 6.47
N THR A 32 -9.25 -3.04 5.58
CA THR A 32 -10.20 -4.05 5.09
C THR A 32 -9.46 -5.08 4.23
N PRO A 33 -9.97 -6.32 4.09
CA PRO A 33 -9.34 -7.35 3.26
C PRO A 33 -8.99 -6.86 1.85
N GLY A 34 -9.87 -6.06 1.24
CA GLY A 34 -9.60 -5.53 -0.10
C GLY A 34 -8.56 -4.39 -0.11
N THR A 35 -8.49 -3.56 0.94
CA THR A 35 -7.40 -2.58 1.06
C THR A 35 -6.05 -3.28 1.24
N SER A 36 -6.02 -4.38 2.00
CA SER A 36 -4.80 -5.19 2.17
C SER A 36 -4.36 -5.85 0.86
N GLU A 37 -5.30 -6.30 0.03
CA GLU A 37 -5.01 -6.84 -1.31
C GLU A 37 -4.41 -5.77 -2.23
N ASP A 38 -5.02 -4.58 -2.29
CA ASP A 38 -4.51 -3.45 -3.07
C ASP A 38 -3.11 -3.02 -2.60
N ALA A 39 -2.87 -3.01 -1.27
CA ALA A 39 -1.56 -2.72 -0.71
C ALA A 39 -0.52 -3.79 -1.10
N GLY A 40 -0.93 -5.06 -1.16
CA GLY A 40 -0.12 -6.16 -1.68
C GLY A 40 0.27 -5.95 -3.15
N GLU A 41 -0.65 -5.51 -4.00
CA GLU A 41 -0.40 -5.17 -5.41
C GLU A 41 0.59 -4.00 -5.54
N TYR A 42 0.49 -3.01 -4.65
CA TYR A 42 1.41 -1.86 -4.62
C TYR A 42 2.82 -2.27 -4.22
N VAL A 43 2.98 -3.06 -3.15
CA VAL A 43 4.27 -3.67 -2.77
C VAL A 43 4.75 -4.61 -3.87
N ALA A 44 3.84 -5.29 -4.57
CA ALA A 44 4.14 -6.13 -5.70
C ALA A 44 4.63 -5.33 -6.94
N GLY A 45 4.48 -4.00 -6.92
CA GLY A 45 4.75 -3.12 -8.04
C GLY A 45 3.87 -3.33 -9.25
N ARG A 46 2.70 -3.93 -9.06
CA ARG A 46 1.67 -4.11 -10.09
C ARG A 46 0.83 -2.86 -10.26
N ILE A 47 0.66 -2.09 -9.18
CA ILE A 47 0.02 -0.77 -9.17
C ILE A 47 0.96 0.27 -8.55
N ASP A 48 0.76 1.53 -8.89
CA ASP A 48 1.45 2.66 -8.26
C ASP A 48 0.66 3.24 -7.07
N ALA A 49 1.27 4.20 -6.38
CA ALA A 49 0.66 4.84 -5.21
C ALA A 49 -0.58 5.69 -5.54
N ALA A 50 -0.69 6.22 -6.77
CA ALA A 50 -1.85 6.99 -7.20
C ALA A 50 -3.05 6.06 -7.43
N GLU A 51 -2.82 4.93 -8.11
CA GLU A 51 -3.84 3.91 -8.31
C GLU A 51 -4.30 3.30 -6.97
N LEU A 52 -3.37 2.99 -6.05
CA LEU A 52 -3.74 2.51 -4.71
C LEU A 52 -4.67 3.51 -3.99
N ARG A 53 -4.36 4.81 -4.03
CA ARG A 53 -5.20 5.86 -3.43
C ARG A 53 -6.57 5.94 -4.09
N GLU A 54 -6.65 5.84 -5.40
CA GLU A 54 -7.92 5.88 -6.13
C GLU A 54 -8.81 4.69 -5.76
N ARG A 55 -8.25 3.47 -5.72
CA ARG A 55 -8.99 2.26 -5.31
C ARG A 55 -9.51 2.36 -3.87
N VAL A 56 -8.68 2.85 -2.95
CA VAL A 56 -9.08 3.11 -1.56
C VAL A 56 -10.21 4.13 -1.52
N ARG A 57 -10.07 5.27 -2.21
CA ARG A 57 -11.11 6.30 -2.28
C ARG A 57 -12.43 5.79 -2.84
N ALA A 58 -12.39 5.06 -3.95
CA ALA A 58 -13.57 4.45 -4.56
C ALA A 58 -14.25 3.45 -3.60
N ARG A 59 -13.45 2.65 -2.86
CA ARG A 59 -13.95 1.68 -1.87
C ARG A 59 -14.69 2.35 -0.71
N TYR A 60 -14.21 3.51 -0.26
CA TYR A 60 -14.82 4.25 0.86
C TYR A 60 -15.77 5.37 0.39
N GLY A 61 -16.00 5.52 -0.92
CA GLY A 61 -16.86 6.58 -1.48
C GLY A 61 -16.34 8.00 -1.26
N ILE A 62 -15.01 8.16 -1.14
CA ILE A 62 -14.35 9.44 -0.88
C ILE A 62 -14.01 10.09 -2.23
N GLY A 63 -14.78 11.09 -2.65
CA GLY A 63 -14.54 11.92 -3.84
C GLY A 63 -13.56 13.05 -3.59
#